data_AF-A0A924RP88-F1
#
_entry.id   AF-A0A924RP88-F1
#
_cell.length_a   1.000
_cell.length_b   1.000
_cell.length_c   1.000
_cell.angle_alpha   90.00
_cell.angle_beta   90.00
_cell.angle_gamma   90.00
#
_symmetry.space_group_name_H-M   'P 1'
#
loop_
_entity.id
_entity.type
_entity.pdbx_description
1 polymer ?
#
loop_
_entity_poly.entity_id
_entity_poly.type
_entity_poly.pdbx_seq_one_letter_code
_entity_poly.pdbx_strand_id
1 'polypeptide(L)'
;MQRTTIEGDNDFETMYFNEFFSNKYAFFEIRHSLKKFDIAKKFKPYLVFITRTAIGDIDKPEQHVGIDYKTLTNGYFESGIQMNQLFKGLGISTFFRYGQNQLPKLEDNFALRISYYVDLGL
;
A
#
# COMPACT_ATOMS: atom_id res chain seq x y z
N MET A 1 5.18 7.87 -16.76
CA MET A 1 6.43 7.67 -16.00
C MET A 1 6.22 6.48 -15.07
N GLN A 2 7.08 5.47 -15.16
CA GLN A 2 7.02 4.28 -14.29
C GLN A 2 7.91 4.58 -13.06
N ARG A 3 7.32 4.63 -11.86
CA ARG A 3 8.01 4.98 -10.61
C ARG A 3 8.39 3.70 -9.86
N THR A 4 9.65 3.56 -9.51
CA THR A 4 10.14 2.50 -8.60
C THR A 4 10.47 3.16 -7.26
N THR A 5 9.74 2.80 -6.19
CA THR A 5 9.95 3.32 -4.83
C THR A 5 10.49 2.18 -3.96
N ILE A 6 11.45 2.47 -3.09
CA ILE A 6 11.89 1.56 -2.02
C ILE A 6 11.02 1.91 -0.81
N GLU A 7 10.10 1.01 -0.47
CA GLU A 7 8.94 1.30 0.40
C GLU A 7 9.20 0.82 1.83
N GLY A 8 8.65 1.52 2.83
CA GLY A 8 8.58 1.04 4.21
C GLY A 8 7.43 0.05 4.36
N ASP A 9 7.50 -0.85 5.36
CA ASP A 9 6.51 -1.93 5.52
C ASP A 9 5.04 -1.47 5.74
N ASN A 10 4.81 -0.17 5.98
CA ASN A 10 3.53 0.41 6.43
C ASN A 10 3.00 1.59 5.56
N ASP A 11 3.39 1.67 4.28
CA ASP A 11 2.94 2.74 3.38
C ASP A 11 1.71 2.33 2.55
N PHE A 12 0.94 3.31 2.03
CA PHE A 12 -0.09 3.04 1.03
C PHE A 12 0.52 2.93 -0.37
N GLU A 13 0.17 1.87 -1.07
CA GLU A 13 0.83 1.43 -2.30
C GLU A 13 0.23 2.10 -3.54
N THR A 14 -1.07 2.39 -3.43
CA THR A 14 -1.92 2.95 -4.49
C THR A 14 -2.26 4.43 -4.28
N MET A 15 -1.77 5.03 -3.19
CA MET A 15 -2.00 6.44 -2.87
C MET A 15 -0.96 7.30 -3.59
N TYR A 16 -1.41 8.36 -4.27
CA TYR A 16 -0.47 9.26 -4.92
C TYR A 16 0.20 10.21 -3.93
N PHE A 17 1.41 10.61 -4.28
CA PHE A 17 2.12 11.64 -3.51
C PHE A 17 1.32 12.94 -3.54
N ASN A 18 1.17 13.56 -2.37
CA ASN A 18 0.36 14.77 -2.19
C ASN A 18 -1.10 14.62 -2.65
N GLU A 19 -1.67 13.41 -2.60
CA GLU A 19 -3.09 13.24 -2.90
C GLU A 19 -3.97 13.72 -1.74
N PHE A 20 -3.58 13.41 -0.51
CA PHE A 20 -4.35 13.72 0.69
C PHE A 20 -3.54 14.55 1.69
N PHE A 21 -4.22 15.51 2.31
CA PHE A 21 -3.70 16.34 3.39
C PHE A 21 -4.66 16.26 4.57
N SER A 22 -4.17 15.79 5.72
CA SER A 22 -4.97 15.67 6.94
C SER A 22 -4.04 15.84 8.14
N ASN A 23 -4.41 16.70 9.08
CA ASN A 23 -3.63 16.92 10.31
C ASN A 23 -4.13 16.06 11.48
N LYS A 24 -5.31 15.44 11.32
CA LYS A 24 -5.89 14.44 12.21
C LYS A 24 -6.21 13.22 11.39
N TYR A 25 -5.69 12.06 11.76
CA TYR A 25 -6.02 10.83 11.06
C TYR A 25 -5.90 9.61 11.98
N ALA A 26 -6.62 8.56 11.61
CA ALA A 26 -6.46 7.22 12.14
C ALA A 26 -6.10 6.29 10.97
N PHE A 27 -5.13 5.42 11.19
CA PHE A 27 -4.68 4.43 10.23
C PHE A 27 -4.83 3.03 10.82
N PHE A 28 -5.32 2.10 10.01
CA PHE A 28 -5.49 0.70 10.38
C PHE A 28 -4.90 -0.18 9.27
N GLU A 29 -4.10 -1.16 9.68
CA GLU A 29 -3.59 -2.21 8.81
C GLU A 29 -3.98 -3.58 9.37
N ILE A 30 -4.46 -4.45 8.51
CA ILE A 30 -4.64 -5.88 8.78
C ILE A 30 -3.75 -6.65 7.82
N ARG A 31 -2.92 -7.53 8.39
CA ARG A 31 -2.03 -8.42 7.64
C ARG A 31 -2.30 -9.87 8.02
N HIS A 32 -2.63 -10.68 7.03
CA HIS A 32 -2.83 -12.12 7.22
C HIS A 32 -1.84 -12.91 6.37
N SER A 33 -0.82 -13.47 7.04
CA SER A 33 0.20 -14.31 6.41
C SER A 33 -0.22 -15.77 6.43
N LEU A 34 -0.30 -16.39 5.26
CA LEU A 34 -0.50 -17.82 5.13
C LEU A 34 0.79 -18.58 5.46
N LYS A 35 0.63 -19.85 5.80
CA LYS A 35 1.78 -20.77 5.91
C LYS A 35 2.49 -20.89 4.57
N LYS A 36 3.81 -21.07 4.62
CA LYS A 36 4.61 -21.40 3.43
C LYS A 36 4.06 -22.66 2.78
N PHE A 37 4.00 -22.65 1.45
CA PHE A 37 3.61 -23.81 0.66
C PHE A 37 4.82 -24.38 -0.09
N ASP A 38 4.93 -25.70 -0.07
CA ASP A 38 6.06 -26.42 -0.66
C ASP A 38 5.82 -26.64 -2.16
N ILE A 39 6.41 -25.79 -3.02
CA ILE A 39 6.39 -25.99 -4.47
C ILE A 39 7.60 -26.84 -4.90
N ALA A 40 8.77 -26.61 -4.32
CA ALA A 40 9.96 -27.44 -4.52
C ALA A 40 10.84 -27.43 -3.26
N LYS A 41 11.82 -28.36 -3.16
CA LYS A 41 12.69 -28.51 -1.96
C LYS A 41 13.31 -27.20 -1.45
N LYS A 42 13.63 -26.26 -2.33
CA LYS A 42 14.23 -24.95 -2.01
C LYS A 42 13.30 -23.76 -2.30
N PHE A 43 12.07 -24.02 -2.75
CA PHE A 43 11.12 -22.98 -3.14
C PHE A 43 9.86 -23.09 -2.28
N LYS A 44 9.81 -22.23 -1.27
CA LYS A 44 8.76 -22.21 -0.22
C LYS A 44 8.17 -20.80 -0.08
N PRO A 45 7.49 -20.29 -1.12
CA PRO A 45 6.87 -18.98 -1.03
C PRO A 45 5.75 -19.00 0.02
N TYR A 46 5.39 -17.80 0.46
CA TYR A 46 4.21 -17.59 1.28
C TYR A 46 3.46 -16.36 0.76
N LEU A 47 2.16 -16.39 0.99
CA LEU A 47 1.24 -15.36 0.54
C LEU A 47 0.72 -14.59 1.74
N VAL A 48 0.61 -13.28 1.58
CA VAL A 48 0.16 -12.35 2.60
C VAL A 48 -0.97 -11.52 2.02
N PHE A 49 -2.09 -11.47 2.71
CA PHE A 49 -3.17 -10.53 2.41
C PHE A 49 -3.01 -9.30 3.29
N ILE A 50 -3.13 -8.13 2.68
CA ILE A 50 -3.01 -6.85 3.38
C ILE A 50 -4.23 -6.01 3.04
N THR A 51 -4.83 -5.44 4.06
CA THR A 51 -5.85 -4.40 3.91
C THR A 51 -5.43 -3.22 4.75
N ARG A 52 -5.42 -2.03 4.15
CA ARG A 52 -5.10 -0.78 4.84
C ARG A 52 -6.23 0.20 4.66
N THR A 53 -6.54 0.92 5.72
CA THR A 53 -7.49 2.01 5.68
C THR A 53 -7.03 3.19 6.52
N ALA A 54 -7.35 4.39 6.05
CA ALA A 54 -7.15 5.60 6.81
C ALA A 54 -8.39 6.47 6.73
N ILE A 55 -8.75 7.09 7.85
CA ILE A 55 -9.75 8.15 7.91
C ILE A 55 -9.10 9.36 8.57
N GLY A 56 -9.44 10.55 8.12
CA GLY A 56 -8.81 11.75 8.66
C GLY A 56 -9.51 13.01 8.24
N ASP A 57 -9.07 14.12 8.79
CA ASP A 57 -9.61 15.44 8.51
C ASP A 57 -8.53 16.51 8.67
N ILE A 58 -8.87 17.74 8.29
CA ILE A 58 -8.00 18.91 8.42
C ILE A 58 -8.69 20.02 9.22
N ASP A 59 -8.00 20.54 10.23
CA ASP A 59 -8.44 21.80 10.86
C ASP A 59 -8.02 22.99 10.00
N LYS A 60 -8.90 24.00 9.93
CA LYS A 60 -8.65 25.30 9.29
C LYS A 60 -8.19 25.19 7.82
N PRO A 61 -8.96 24.52 6.94
CA PRO A 61 -8.62 24.38 5.52
C PRO A 61 -8.39 25.73 4.82
N GLU A 62 -9.04 26.79 5.29
CA GLU A 62 -8.89 28.17 4.80
C GLU A 62 -7.48 28.75 4.92
N GLN A 63 -6.61 28.18 5.77
CA GLN A 63 -5.23 28.63 5.94
C GLN A 63 -4.29 28.10 4.84
N HIS A 64 -4.76 27.15 4.03
CA HIS A 64 -4.01 26.59 2.92
C HIS A 64 -4.51 27.23 1.61
N VAL A 65 -3.82 28.28 1.16
CA VAL A 65 -4.18 29.03 -0.07
C VAL A 65 -3.36 28.52 -1.26
N GLY A 66 -4.03 28.25 -2.39
CA GLY A 66 -3.39 28.06 -3.70
C GLY A 66 -3.16 26.63 -4.19
N ILE A 67 -3.63 25.61 -3.46
CA ILE A 67 -3.59 24.21 -3.90
C ILE A 67 -4.95 23.58 -3.63
N ASP A 68 -5.57 22.95 -4.63
CA ASP A 68 -6.71 22.05 -4.42
C ASP A 68 -6.18 20.74 -3.85
N TYR A 69 -6.56 20.42 -2.62
CA TYR A 69 -6.17 19.17 -1.94
C TYR A 69 -7.39 18.38 -1.48
N LYS A 70 -7.25 17.06 -1.42
CA LYS A 70 -8.25 16.17 -0.83
C LYS A 70 -7.92 15.90 0.64
N THR A 71 -8.92 15.59 1.43
CA THR A 71 -8.77 15.11 2.81
C THR A 71 -9.18 13.64 2.90
N LEU A 72 -8.79 12.97 3.98
CA LEU A 72 -9.19 11.59 4.24
C LEU A 72 -10.60 11.48 4.87
N THR A 73 -11.44 12.51 4.77
CA THR A 73 -12.75 12.58 5.45
C THR A 73 -13.68 11.45 5.02
N ASN A 74 -13.60 11.09 3.74
CA ASN A 74 -14.35 10.01 3.12
C ASN A 74 -13.71 8.62 3.29
N GLY A 75 -12.59 8.55 3.99
CA GLY A 75 -11.81 7.33 4.18
C GLY A 75 -11.06 6.88 2.92
N TYR A 76 -9.91 6.28 3.12
CA TYR A 76 -9.10 5.63 2.09
C TYR A 76 -9.04 4.14 2.38
N PHE A 77 -9.16 3.32 1.34
CA PHE A 77 -9.13 1.87 1.45
C PHE A 77 -8.28 1.31 0.32
N GLU A 78 -7.30 0.50 0.67
CA GLU A 78 -6.61 -0.37 -0.27
C GLU A 78 -6.53 -1.80 0.25
N SER A 79 -6.44 -2.74 -0.67
CA SER A 79 -6.13 -4.12 -0.33
C SER A 79 -5.20 -4.71 -1.36
N GLY A 80 -4.35 -5.61 -0.91
CA GLY A 80 -3.34 -6.21 -1.74
C GLY A 80 -2.96 -7.61 -1.32
N ILE A 81 -2.27 -8.26 -2.23
CA ILE A 81 -1.71 -9.59 -2.05
C ILE A 81 -0.20 -9.44 -2.26
N GLN A 82 0.57 -9.99 -1.33
CA GLN A 82 2.01 -10.11 -1.46
C GLN A 82 2.40 -11.57 -1.53
N MET A 83 3.33 -11.89 -2.42
CA MET A 83 3.95 -13.21 -2.50
C MET A 83 5.45 -13.05 -2.31
N ASN A 84 5.95 -13.65 -1.24
CA ASN A 84 7.32 -13.49 -0.76
C ASN A 84 8.13 -14.77 -0.97
N GLN A 85 9.46 -14.64 -0.92
CA GLN A 85 10.41 -15.75 -1.12
C GLN A 85 10.29 -16.42 -2.49
N LEU A 86 10.05 -15.62 -3.54
CA LEU A 86 10.00 -16.05 -4.94
C LEU A 86 11.36 -16.57 -5.44
N PHE A 87 12.42 -15.78 -5.27
CA PHE A 87 13.78 -16.18 -5.63
C PHE A 87 14.82 -15.40 -4.83
N LYS A 88 15.68 -16.08 -4.05
CA LYS A 88 16.75 -15.47 -3.24
C LYS A 88 16.31 -14.26 -2.36
N GLY A 89 15.06 -14.25 -1.90
CA GLY A 89 14.51 -13.15 -1.10
C GLY A 89 13.61 -12.17 -1.87
N LEU A 90 13.49 -12.29 -3.20
CA LEU A 90 12.54 -11.48 -3.98
C LEU A 90 11.09 -11.74 -3.56
N GLY A 91 10.28 -10.69 -3.59
CA GLY A 91 8.83 -10.71 -3.46
C GLY A 91 8.17 -9.85 -4.53
N ILE A 92 6.89 -10.10 -4.73
CA ILE A 92 6.03 -9.32 -5.61
C ILE A 92 4.73 -9.01 -4.87
N SER A 93 4.19 -7.83 -5.08
CA SER A 93 2.91 -7.46 -4.49
C SER A 93 2.06 -6.66 -5.45
N THR A 94 0.76 -6.85 -5.33
CA THR A 94 -0.26 -6.11 -6.06
C THR A 94 -1.26 -5.52 -5.09
N PHE A 95 -1.64 -4.28 -5.33
CA PHE A 95 -2.59 -3.55 -4.50
C PHE A 95 -3.64 -2.88 -5.37
N PHE A 96 -4.83 -2.70 -4.80
CA PHE A 96 -5.96 -2.06 -5.42
C PHE A 96 -6.64 -1.12 -4.42
N ARG A 97 -6.79 0.16 -4.79
CA ARG A 97 -7.63 1.12 -4.03
C ARG A 97 -9.09 1.00 -4.44
N TYR A 98 -9.99 1.18 -3.48
CA TYR A 98 -11.43 1.14 -3.70
C TYR A 98 -12.16 2.09 -2.75
N GLY A 99 -13.48 2.19 -2.93
CA GLY A 99 -14.34 3.06 -2.11
C GLY A 99 -14.45 4.47 -2.68
N GLN A 100 -14.76 5.43 -1.81
CA GLN A 100 -15.08 6.81 -2.23
C GLN A 100 -13.90 7.53 -2.89
N ASN A 101 -12.69 7.12 -2.56
CA ASN A 101 -11.48 7.64 -3.15
C ASN A 101 -11.02 6.80 -4.37
N GLN A 102 -11.87 6.04 -5.04
CA GLN A 102 -11.48 5.36 -6.29
C GLN A 102 -11.29 6.37 -7.44
N LEU A 103 -10.26 6.19 -8.25
CA LEU A 103 -9.98 7.01 -9.44
C LEU A 103 -10.83 6.55 -10.64
N PRO A 104 -11.18 7.43 -11.59
CA PRO A 104 -12.06 7.09 -12.71
C PRO A 104 -11.55 5.97 -13.62
N LYS A 105 -10.23 5.87 -13.78
CA LYS A 105 -9.61 4.80 -14.58
C LYS A 105 -9.20 3.64 -13.70
N LEU A 106 -9.59 2.43 -14.09
CA LEU A 106 -9.30 1.22 -13.32
C LEU A 106 -7.79 1.01 -13.13
N GLU A 107 -7.01 1.26 -14.17
CA GLU A 107 -5.54 1.12 -14.16
C GLU A 107 -4.84 2.02 -13.13
N ASP A 108 -5.38 3.22 -12.91
CA ASP A 108 -4.84 4.18 -11.94
C ASP A 108 -5.06 3.72 -10.48
N ASN A 109 -5.99 2.78 -10.26
CA ASN A 109 -6.28 2.22 -8.94
C ASN A 109 -5.41 1.02 -8.58
N PHE A 110 -4.57 0.54 -9.51
CA PHE A 110 -3.75 -0.65 -9.33
C PHE A 110 -2.28 -0.29 -9.14
N ALA A 111 -1.61 -0.96 -8.20
CA ALA A 111 -0.17 -0.85 -8.01
C ALA A 111 0.48 -2.23 -8.07
N LEU A 112 1.57 -2.34 -8.82
CA LEU A 112 2.47 -3.50 -8.84
C LEU A 112 3.81 -3.10 -8.23
N ARG A 113 4.33 -3.93 -7.33
CA ARG A 113 5.62 -3.71 -6.67
C ARG A 113 6.47 -4.97 -6.67
N ILE A 114 7.78 -4.74 -6.61
CA ILE A 114 8.81 -5.75 -6.43
C ILE A 114 9.54 -5.41 -5.14
N SER A 115 9.69 -6.39 -4.26
CA SER A 115 10.42 -6.26 -3.00
C SER A 115 11.61 -7.20 -2.98
N TYR A 116 12.61 -6.89 -2.16
CA TYR A 116 13.75 -7.75 -1.92
C TYR A 116 14.04 -7.83 -0.43
N TYR A 117 13.91 -9.02 0.14
CA TYR A 117 14.22 -9.27 1.53
C TYR A 117 15.72 -9.47 1.72
N VAL A 118 16.34 -8.59 2.51
CA VAL A 118 17.73 -8.69 2.94
C VAL A 118 17.76 -9.15 4.38
N ASP A 119 18.34 -10.33 4.62
CA ASP A 119 18.67 -10.77 5.98
C ASP A 119 20.05 -10.22 6.35
N LEU A 120 20.08 -9.32 7.34
CA LEU A 120 21.31 -8.69 7.82
C LEU A 120 22.02 -9.50 8.91
N GLY A 121 21.47 -10.64 9.34
CA GLY A 121 22.12 -11.56 10.27
C GLY A 121 22.44 -10.97 11.65
N LEU A 122 21.69 -9.94 12.08
CA LEU A 122 21.77 -9.33 13.41
C LEU A 122 20.75 -9.95 14.38
#